data_AF-A0A9E3QFV4-F1
#
_entry.id   AF-A0A9E3QFV4-F1
#
_cell.length_a   1.000
_cell.length_b   1.000
_cell.length_c   1.000
_cell.angle_alpha   90.00
_cell.angle_beta   90.00
_cell.angle_gamma   90.00
#
_symmetry.space_group_name_H-M   'P 1'
#
loop_
_entity.id
_entity.type
_entity.pdbx_description
1 polymer ?
#
loop_
_entity_poly.entity_id
_entity_poly.type
_entity_poly.pdbx_seq_one_letter_code
_entity_poly.pdbx_strand_id
1 'polypeptide(L)'
;MELGNGRTRIGRIVGDPASGFRFQPEGGGEAIPLETISLVTFEGASPDPAAARPPFHALLGLGQRLSGRLVRVDPDEIRLEEGPGGKAVTLARGGVHALIQRPGEAQVLSEGFETLANDRWVRLGEPELVGEPKREGRMSLKLPAGGTSLTYSLVEPVGSGRLEIAFYDSGARAEGQRWFVDLTFRGSAAEHETIRAVLGWSEETLAVESPGGPALGIQPLARKPGWHRLVVRFDPKRTDLIVDGNELAHGQGPGGPLVEIRLASQTSGQSPAPEGLAAYLDDLRLSRRVEPVGRMEVDPAQDEVRLVSGDQIFGQIQAADPEHIILKMAGRSVTLGWAEVSGLYFRRAPAVSAPVEGLLVRADWRSAPGAEDRATDSIEGALIAASDAAFLLATPYAGTLTIPRDRMSRLQVLGRALRIIIDPTAHHLGDRDVPDLDPPHAEGTTLEIPFVLDQVPAGEATLALDVVQVVGESGNPDFSDLVKDGQLRTVVRLNGQVLDAINRYIHDKNETPERIRLPIPAGLLKPGRNHLRFEQTPTKETTERFDNLGLLGTALEFARGPDPEAPRP
;
A
#
# COMPACT_ATOMS: atom_id res chain seq x y z
N MET A 1 -15.60 13.26 15.02
CA MET A 1 -15.58 14.41 14.09
C MET A 1 -15.05 15.64 14.81
N GLU A 2 -14.13 16.36 14.19
CA GLU A 2 -13.65 17.66 14.67
C GLU A 2 -14.35 18.79 13.90
N LEU A 3 -14.96 19.74 14.62
CA LEU A 3 -15.51 20.96 14.05
C LEU A 3 -14.39 21.99 13.86
N GLY A 4 -14.58 23.00 12.99
CA GLY A 4 -13.59 24.06 12.78
C GLY A 4 -13.20 24.88 14.03
N ASN A 5 -13.87 24.68 15.17
CA ASN A 5 -13.54 25.25 16.47
C ASN A 5 -12.82 24.27 17.43
N GLY A 6 -12.36 23.11 16.94
CA GLY A 6 -11.66 22.08 17.70
C GLY A 6 -12.55 21.20 18.58
N ARG A 7 -13.88 21.40 18.61
CA ARG A 7 -14.79 20.53 19.38
C ARG A 7 -15.01 19.20 18.68
N THR A 8 -15.01 18.12 19.45
CA THR A 8 -15.32 16.78 18.94
C THR A 8 -16.78 16.38 19.16
N ARG A 9 -17.35 15.63 18.20
CA ARG A 9 -18.66 14.95 18.34
C ARG A 9 -18.59 13.53 17.80
N ILE A 10 -19.37 12.64 18.42
CA ILE A 10 -19.57 11.24 18.02
C ILE A 10 -20.88 11.14 17.22
N GLY A 11 -20.92 10.25 16.24
CA GLY A 11 -22.02 10.13 15.29
C GLY A 11 -21.63 9.32 14.06
N ARG A 12 -22.48 9.37 13.02
CA ARG A 12 -22.28 8.64 11.76
C ARG A 12 -22.40 9.55 10.54
N ILE A 13 -21.74 9.17 9.46
CA ILE A 13 -21.91 9.82 8.16
C ILE A 13 -23.02 9.11 7.41
N VAL A 14 -23.94 9.87 6.83
CA VAL A 14 -25.07 9.38 6.02
C VAL A 14 -25.24 10.25 4.77
N GLY A 15 -26.00 9.75 3.81
CA GLY A 15 -26.37 10.46 2.59
C GLY A 15 -25.64 9.97 1.36
N ASP A 16 -25.90 10.68 0.26
CA ASP A 16 -25.44 10.38 -1.10
C ASP A 16 -25.27 11.70 -1.88
N PRO A 17 -24.77 11.67 -3.13
CA PRO A 17 -24.56 12.88 -3.91
C PRO A 17 -25.83 13.69 -4.18
N ALA A 18 -27.00 13.04 -4.26
CA ALA A 18 -28.28 13.70 -4.52
C ALA A 18 -28.88 14.32 -3.25
N SER A 19 -28.76 13.65 -2.10
CA SER A 19 -29.27 14.15 -0.81
C SER A 19 -28.28 15.04 -0.04
N GLY A 20 -27.01 15.02 -0.44
CA GLY A 20 -25.89 15.62 0.26
C GLY A 20 -25.39 14.74 1.41
N PHE A 21 -24.08 14.75 1.65
CA PHE A 21 -23.47 14.01 2.76
C PHE A 21 -23.58 14.80 4.06
N ARG A 22 -23.97 14.12 5.13
CA ARG A 22 -24.15 14.75 6.46
C ARG A 22 -23.57 13.89 7.56
N PHE A 23 -23.09 14.54 8.60
CA PHE A 23 -22.78 13.92 9.88
C PHE A 23 -23.99 14.00 10.81
N GLN A 24 -24.53 12.85 11.22
CA GLN A 24 -25.61 12.71 12.17
C GLN A 24 -25.03 12.44 13.56
N PRO A 25 -25.10 13.40 14.52
CA PRO A 25 -24.61 13.19 15.88
C PRO A 25 -25.37 12.06 16.60
N GLU A 26 -24.64 11.30 17.40
CA GLU A 26 -25.22 10.35 18.36
C GLU A 26 -25.88 11.13 19.52
N GLY A 27 -27.03 10.64 20.01
CA GLY A 27 -27.80 11.34 21.05
C GLY A 27 -28.79 12.39 20.52
N GLY A 28 -28.92 12.52 19.20
CA GLY A 28 -29.85 13.47 18.56
C GLY A 28 -29.22 14.84 18.30
N GLY A 29 -29.89 15.64 17.47
CA GLY A 29 -29.41 16.93 17.00
C GLY A 29 -29.51 17.09 15.48
N GLU A 30 -29.31 18.32 15.02
CA GLU A 30 -29.32 18.64 13.60
C GLU A 30 -28.16 17.97 12.86
N ALA A 31 -28.47 17.39 11.70
CA ALA A 31 -27.48 16.79 10.82
C ALA A 31 -26.59 17.88 10.22
N ILE A 32 -25.27 17.73 10.34
CA ILE A 32 -24.29 18.74 9.94
C ILE A 32 -23.80 18.41 8.52
N PRO A 33 -23.89 19.31 7.53
CA PRO A 33 -23.37 19.07 6.20
C PRO A 33 -21.88 18.76 6.22
N LEU A 34 -21.46 17.70 5.52
CA LEU A 34 -20.07 17.24 5.54
C LEU A 34 -19.11 18.26 4.94
N GLU A 35 -19.58 19.15 4.05
CA GLU A 35 -18.79 20.27 3.53
C GLU A 35 -18.29 21.25 4.60
N THR A 36 -18.95 21.30 5.76
CA THR A 36 -18.60 22.23 6.85
C THR A 36 -17.63 21.62 7.87
N ILE A 37 -17.26 20.36 7.66
CA ILE A 37 -16.45 19.55 8.57
C ILE A 37 -15.09 19.35 7.92
N SER A 38 -14.00 19.61 8.64
CA SER A 38 -12.65 19.39 8.11
C SER A 38 -12.22 17.92 8.21
N LEU A 39 -12.59 17.26 9.32
CA LEU A 39 -12.04 15.97 9.68
C LEU A 39 -13.03 15.07 10.45
N VAL A 40 -13.17 13.84 9.98
CA VAL A 40 -13.81 12.74 10.71
C VAL A 40 -12.80 11.65 10.99
N THR A 41 -12.65 11.29 12.26
CA THR A 41 -11.87 10.12 12.72
C THR A 41 -12.80 8.98 13.07
N PHE A 42 -12.30 7.76 12.95
CA PHE A 42 -13.07 6.56 13.16
C PHE A 42 -12.34 5.61 14.11
N GLU A 43 -13.08 5.14 15.11
CA GLU A 43 -12.68 4.01 15.95
C GLU A 43 -13.03 2.75 15.15
N GLY A 44 -12.11 2.32 14.28
CA GLY A 44 -12.26 1.10 13.50
C GLY A 44 -12.30 -0.13 14.39
N ALA A 45 -12.81 -1.24 13.86
CA ALA A 45 -12.78 -2.51 14.58
C ALA A 45 -11.33 -2.86 14.96
N SER A 46 -11.18 -3.60 16.06
CA SER A 46 -9.92 -4.24 16.39
C SER A 46 -9.42 -5.06 15.19
N PRO A 47 -8.10 -5.22 15.03
CA PRO A 47 -7.54 -6.12 14.04
C PRO A 47 -8.33 -7.42 13.87
N ASP A 48 -8.68 -7.82 12.64
CA ASP A 48 -8.92 -9.22 12.33
C ASP A 48 -7.53 -9.83 12.29
N PRO A 49 -7.14 -10.52 13.35
CA PRO A 49 -5.76 -10.86 13.51
C PRO A 49 -5.41 -12.12 12.70
N ALA A 50 -6.42 -12.76 12.07
CA ALA A 50 -6.25 -13.82 11.10
C ALA A 50 -5.92 -13.28 9.68
N ALA A 51 -6.12 -11.99 9.40
CA ALA A 51 -5.92 -11.42 8.07
C ALA A 51 -4.42 -11.34 7.70
N ALA A 52 -4.08 -11.76 6.48
CA ALA A 52 -2.72 -11.56 5.97
C ALA A 52 -2.47 -10.09 5.65
N ARG A 53 -1.26 -9.61 5.93
CA ARG A 53 -0.85 -8.27 5.52
C ARG A 53 -0.55 -8.26 4.02
N PRO A 54 -1.05 -7.29 3.22
CA PRO A 54 -0.81 -7.26 1.78
C PRO A 54 0.68 -7.07 1.45
N PRO A 55 1.27 -7.85 0.54
CA PRO A 55 2.72 -7.82 0.31
C PRO A 55 3.19 -6.60 -0.49
N PHE A 56 2.31 -6.02 -1.31
CA PHE A 56 2.65 -4.91 -2.19
C PHE A 56 1.93 -3.63 -1.82
N HIS A 57 2.60 -2.51 -2.10
CA HIS A 57 2.05 -1.17 -2.09
C HIS A 57 2.16 -0.56 -3.49
N ALA A 58 1.04 -0.16 -4.07
CA ALA A 58 1.03 0.78 -5.18
C ALA A 58 1.09 2.20 -4.61
N LEU A 59 2.13 2.95 -4.97
CA LEU A 59 2.32 4.35 -4.60
C LEU A 59 1.78 5.22 -5.72
N LEU A 60 0.84 6.09 -5.39
CA LEU A 60 0.28 7.09 -6.28
C LEU A 60 0.80 8.49 -5.88
N GLY A 61 0.57 9.50 -6.71
CA GLY A 61 0.94 10.88 -6.39
C GLY A 61 0.43 11.35 -5.02
N LEU A 62 1.12 12.31 -4.40
CA LEU A 62 0.72 12.96 -3.13
C LEU A 62 0.76 12.10 -1.86
N GLY A 63 1.62 11.08 -1.84
CA GLY A 63 1.72 10.15 -0.72
C GLY A 63 0.53 9.22 -0.59
N GLN A 64 -0.30 9.14 -1.64
CA GLN A 64 -1.39 8.18 -1.72
C GLN A 64 -0.83 6.77 -1.92
N ARG A 65 -1.49 5.79 -1.31
CA ARG A 65 -1.07 4.40 -1.31
C ARG A 65 -2.27 3.48 -1.29
N LEU A 66 -2.19 2.42 -2.08
CA LEU A 66 -3.10 1.29 -2.01
C LEU A 66 -2.30 0.00 -1.83
N SER A 67 -2.64 -0.78 -0.81
CA SER A 67 -1.98 -2.04 -0.49
C SER A 67 -2.79 -3.22 -1.02
N GLY A 68 -2.13 -4.25 -1.52
CA GLY A 68 -2.82 -5.42 -2.05
C GLY A 68 -1.90 -6.58 -2.37
N ARG A 69 -2.51 -7.71 -2.74
CA ARG A 69 -1.81 -8.79 -3.45
C ARG A 69 -1.70 -8.40 -4.91
N LEU A 70 -0.52 -8.55 -5.50
CA LEU A 70 -0.38 -8.33 -6.93
C LEU A 70 -1.12 -9.42 -7.70
N VAL A 71 -1.93 -9.04 -8.68
CA VAL A 71 -2.52 -9.95 -9.67
C VAL A 71 -1.77 -9.83 -10.99
N ARG A 72 -1.61 -8.60 -11.49
CA ARG A 72 -0.84 -8.31 -12.70
C ARG A 72 -0.41 -6.85 -12.78
N VAL A 73 0.65 -6.60 -13.53
CA VAL A 73 1.04 -5.32 -14.11
C VAL A 73 1.13 -5.52 -15.61
N ASP A 74 0.63 -4.57 -16.39
CA ASP A 74 0.81 -4.50 -17.84
C ASP A 74 1.14 -3.05 -18.26
N PRO A 75 1.24 -2.71 -19.56
CA PRO A 75 1.53 -1.35 -20.00
C PRO A 75 0.51 -0.29 -19.58
N ASP A 76 -0.74 -0.68 -19.32
CA ASP A 76 -1.86 0.24 -19.15
C ASP A 76 -2.40 0.24 -17.71
N GLU A 77 -2.32 -0.88 -17.01
CA GLU A 77 -2.90 -1.04 -15.67
C GLU A 77 -2.08 -1.90 -14.70
N ILE A 78 -2.38 -1.71 -13.42
CA ILE A 78 -1.92 -2.52 -12.28
C ILE A 78 -3.16 -3.04 -11.57
N ARG A 79 -3.24 -4.35 -11.37
CA ARG A 79 -4.36 -4.98 -10.67
C ARG A 79 -3.89 -5.58 -9.35
N LEU A 80 -4.54 -5.14 -8.28
CA LEU A 80 -4.31 -5.59 -6.91
C LEU A 80 -5.57 -6.24 -6.33
N GLU A 81 -5.43 -7.21 -5.44
CA GLU A 81 -6.54 -7.83 -4.69
C GLU A 81 -6.44 -7.53 -3.19
N GLU A 82 -7.56 -7.10 -2.61
CA GLU A 82 -7.69 -6.79 -1.18
C GLU A 82 -7.85 -8.05 -0.30
N GLY A 83 -6.89 -8.97 -0.37
CA GLY A 83 -6.86 -10.19 0.45
C GLY A 83 -8.03 -11.17 0.19
N PRO A 84 -8.26 -12.14 1.11
CA PRO A 84 -9.28 -13.17 0.94
C PRO A 84 -10.68 -12.61 0.66
N GLY A 85 -11.27 -12.96 -0.48
CA GLY A 85 -12.62 -12.52 -0.87
C GLY A 85 -12.75 -11.03 -1.16
N GLY A 86 -11.64 -10.27 -1.13
CA GLY A 86 -11.61 -8.86 -1.52
C GLY A 86 -11.85 -8.68 -3.01
N LYS A 87 -12.44 -7.54 -3.37
CA LYS A 87 -12.56 -7.17 -4.79
C LYS A 87 -11.20 -6.76 -5.31
N ALA A 88 -10.92 -7.13 -6.57
CA ALA A 88 -9.76 -6.59 -7.26
C ALA A 88 -9.95 -5.11 -7.54
N VAL A 89 -8.90 -4.33 -7.29
CA VAL A 89 -8.76 -2.93 -7.67
C VAL A 89 -7.87 -2.85 -8.90
N THR A 90 -8.31 -2.10 -9.90
CA THR A 90 -7.54 -1.84 -11.12
C THR A 90 -7.13 -0.38 -11.12
N LEU A 91 -5.82 -0.14 -11.21
CA LEU A 91 -5.19 1.18 -11.23
C LEU A 91 -4.69 1.45 -12.64
N ALA A 92 -5.02 2.59 -13.22
CA ALA A 92 -4.36 3.05 -14.44
C ALA A 92 -2.88 3.29 -14.15
N ARG A 93 -1.98 2.65 -14.92
CA ARG A 93 -0.53 2.68 -14.67
C ARG A 93 0.04 4.09 -14.70
N GLY A 94 -0.49 4.98 -15.54
CA GLY A 94 -0.08 6.38 -15.59
C GLY A 94 -0.29 7.16 -14.28
N GLY A 95 -1.14 6.67 -13.37
CA GLY A 95 -1.36 7.25 -12.05
C GLY A 95 -0.50 6.66 -10.93
N VAL A 96 0.31 5.66 -11.23
CA VAL A 96 1.11 4.90 -10.24
C VAL A 96 2.59 5.13 -10.51
N HIS A 97 3.33 5.52 -9.48
CA HIS A 97 4.75 5.88 -9.59
C HIS A 97 5.64 4.70 -9.23
N ALA A 98 5.16 3.86 -8.30
CA ALA A 98 5.88 2.67 -7.91
C ALA A 98 4.93 1.56 -7.46
N LEU A 99 5.35 0.33 -7.67
CA LEU A 99 4.80 -0.86 -7.05
C LEU A 99 5.92 -1.53 -6.24
N ILE A 100 5.89 -1.35 -4.94
CA ILE A 100 6.96 -1.82 -4.05
C ILE A 100 6.48 -2.96 -3.15
N GLN A 101 7.39 -3.83 -2.77
CA GLN A 101 7.15 -4.72 -1.64
C GLN A 101 7.11 -3.90 -0.35
N ARG A 102 6.52 -4.47 0.70
CA ARG A 102 6.48 -3.80 2.01
C ARG A 102 7.90 -3.42 2.45
N PRO A 103 8.13 -2.16 2.87
CA PRO A 103 9.44 -1.72 3.32
C PRO A 103 10.03 -2.63 4.40
N GLY A 104 11.27 -3.06 4.20
CA GLY A 104 11.99 -3.95 5.11
C GLY A 104 11.72 -5.45 4.89
N GLU A 105 10.87 -5.82 3.94
CA GLU A 105 10.56 -7.20 3.57
C GLU A 105 10.76 -7.45 2.07
N ALA A 106 11.15 -8.67 1.71
CA ALA A 106 11.10 -9.16 0.34
C ALA A 106 10.57 -10.58 0.30
N GLN A 107 9.56 -10.82 -0.54
CA GLN A 107 8.86 -12.08 -0.68
C GLN A 107 9.77 -13.12 -1.34
N VAL A 108 10.10 -14.18 -0.60
CA VAL A 108 10.90 -15.33 -1.05
C VAL A 108 10.00 -16.44 -1.60
N LEU A 109 8.83 -16.62 -1.00
CA LEU A 109 7.84 -17.63 -1.39
C LEU A 109 6.43 -17.07 -1.20
N SER A 110 5.54 -17.38 -2.13
CA SER A 110 4.10 -17.19 -2.00
C SER A 110 3.40 -18.37 -2.65
N GLU A 111 2.66 -19.14 -1.87
CA GLU A 111 1.96 -20.34 -2.30
C GLU A 111 0.50 -20.25 -1.82
N GLY A 112 -0.42 -20.19 -2.78
CA GLY A 112 -1.87 -20.28 -2.53
C GLY A 112 -2.41 -21.70 -2.68
N PHE A 113 -1.55 -22.67 -3.03
CA PHE A 113 -1.90 -24.07 -3.28
C PHE A 113 -2.92 -24.25 -4.41
N GLU A 114 -2.83 -23.40 -5.44
CA GLU A 114 -3.60 -23.56 -6.70
C GLU A 114 -3.06 -24.72 -7.54
N THR A 115 -1.78 -25.05 -7.35
CA THR A 115 -1.08 -26.15 -8.01
C THR A 115 0.02 -26.65 -7.07
N LEU A 116 0.36 -27.94 -7.18
CA LEU A 116 1.53 -28.51 -6.50
C LEU A 116 2.66 -28.82 -7.50
N ALA A 117 2.59 -28.28 -8.72
CA ALA A 117 3.52 -28.60 -9.81
C ALA A 117 4.94 -28.04 -9.62
N ASN A 118 5.20 -27.25 -8.57
CA ASN A 118 6.53 -26.76 -8.24
C ASN A 118 7.43 -27.94 -7.86
N ASP A 119 8.53 -28.10 -8.60
CA ASP A 119 9.49 -29.21 -8.49
C ASP A 119 10.26 -29.22 -7.16
N ARG A 120 10.19 -28.12 -6.40
CA ARG A 120 10.78 -28.01 -5.05
C ARG A 120 9.92 -28.61 -3.95
N TRP A 121 8.67 -28.96 -4.24
CA TRP A 121 7.82 -29.66 -3.27
C TRP A 121 8.11 -31.16 -3.27
N VAL A 122 8.71 -31.65 -2.19
CA VAL A 122 8.85 -33.08 -1.92
C VAL A 122 7.60 -33.57 -1.18
N ARG A 123 6.94 -34.57 -1.77
CA ARG A 123 5.69 -35.14 -1.25
C ARG A 123 5.95 -36.49 -0.59
N LEU A 124 5.34 -36.70 0.57
CA LEU A 124 5.24 -38.01 1.23
C LEU A 124 3.76 -38.29 1.54
N GLY A 125 3.28 -39.48 1.21
CA GLY A 125 1.85 -39.80 1.30
C GLY A 125 1.05 -39.16 0.15
N GLU A 126 -0.20 -38.83 0.42
CA GLU A 126 -1.15 -38.31 -0.57
C GLU A 126 -1.65 -36.90 -0.19
N PRO A 127 -0.78 -35.86 -0.24
CA PRO A 127 -1.25 -34.48 -0.12
C PRO A 127 -2.10 -34.14 -1.35
N GLU A 128 -3.25 -33.50 -1.13
CA GLU A 128 -4.25 -33.21 -2.16
C GLU A 128 -4.56 -31.72 -2.21
N LEU A 129 -4.99 -31.25 -3.38
CA LEU A 129 -5.63 -29.94 -3.51
C LEU A 129 -7.15 -30.14 -3.50
N VAL A 130 -7.84 -29.39 -2.66
CA VAL A 130 -9.31 -29.48 -2.53
C VAL A 130 -9.95 -28.11 -2.70
N GLY A 131 -11.20 -28.09 -3.17
CA GLY A 131 -11.93 -26.83 -3.37
C GLY A 131 -12.47 -26.22 -2.07
N GLU A 132 -12.66 -27.01 -1.01
CA GLU A 132 -13.13 -26.58 0.30
C GLU A 132 -12.62 -27.49 1.44
N PRO A 133 -12.45 -26.97 2.67
CA PRO A 133 -12.49 -25.55 3.00
C PRO A 133 -11.31 -24.83 2.35
N LYS A 134 -11.55 -23.65 1.76
CA LYS A 134 -10.48 -22.75 1.30
C LYS A 134 -10.59 -21.37 1.94
N ARG A 135 -9.48 -20.64 1.94
CA ARG A 135 -9.44 -19.25 2.42
C ARG A 135 -9.36 -18.30 1.24
N GLU A 136 -8.46 -18.58 0.31
CA GLU A 136 -8.19 -17.76 -0.87
C GLU A 136 -8.22 -18.61 -2.14
N GLY A 137 -8.24 -17.95 -3.31
CA GLY A 137 -8.18 -18.65 -4.59
C GLY A 137 -9.33 -19.64 -4.83
N ARG A 138 -9.01 -20.75 -5.49
CA ARG A 138 -9.94 -21.82 -5.86
C ARG A 138 -9.69 -23.10 -5.08
N MET A 139 -8.48 -23.32 -4.59
CA MET A 139 -8.05 -24.56 -3.94
C MET A 139 -7.32 -24.28 -2.63
N SER A 140 -7.27 -25.27 -1.75
CA SER A 140 -6.40 -25.30 -0.57
C SER A 140 -5.66 -26.63 -0.47
N LEU A 141 -4.57 -26.66 0.28
CA LEU A 141 -3.83 -27.88 0.56
C LEU A 141 -4.53 -28.69 1.64
N LYS A 142 -4.91 -29.93 1.32
CA LYS A 142 -5.36 -30.95 2.27
C LYS A 142 -4.21 -31.91 2.60
N LEU A 143 -3.94 -32.07 3.89
CA LEU A 143 -3.01 -33.07 4.42
C LEU A 143 -3.80 -34.13 5.20
N PRO A 144 -4.06 -35.31 4.62
CA PRO A 144 -4.65 -36.42 5.35
C PRO A 144 -3.82 -36.78 6.60
N ALA A 145 -4.50 -37.13 7.69
CA ALA A 145 -3.85 -37.69 8.87
C ALA A 145 -3.16 -39.03 8.54
N GLY A 146 -2.15 -39.42 9.33
CA GLY A 146 -1.46 -40.70 9.12
C GLY A 146 -0.07 -40.63 8.48
N GLY A 147 0.61 -39.48 8.50
CA GLY A 147 2.02 -39.39 8.06
C GLY A 147 2.25 -38.72 6.71
N THR A 148 1.27 -37.96 6.21
CA THR A 148 1.41 -37.19 4.97
C THR A 148 2.26 -35.95 5.23
N SER A 149 3.18 -35.61 4.32
CA SER A 149 3.88 -34.33 4.38
C SER A 149 4.20 -33.72 3.02
N LEU A 150 4.34 -32.40 3.04
CA LEU A 150 4.76 -31.58 1.93
C LEU A 150 5.93 -30.71 2.40
N THR A 151 7.10 -30.89 1.79
CA THR A 151 8.35 -30.22 2.19
C THR A 151 8.87 -29.33 1.06
N TYR A 152 9.20 -28.08 1.38
CA TYR A 152 9.81 -27.10 0.48
C TYR A 152 11.23 -26.78 0.92
N SER A 153 12.21 -27.10 0.07
CA SER A 153 13.60 -26.69 0.29
C SER A 153 13.86 -25.31 -0.34
N LEU A 154 14.41 -24.40 0.46
CA LEU A 154 14.75 -23.05 0.00
C LEU A 154 16.03 -23.09 -0.85
N VAL A 155 16.00 -22.42 -2.00
CA VAL A 155 17.21 -22.26 -2.83
C VAL A 155 18.22 -21.33 -2.17
N GLU A 156 17.74 -20.23 -1.59
CA GLU A 156 18.54 -19.35 -0.78
C GLU A 156 18.09 -19.44 0.68
N PRO A 157 19.00 -19.78 1.61
CA PRO A 157 18.68 -19.77 3.03
C PRO A 157 18.27 -18.37 3.52
N VAL A 158 17.26 -18.29 4.38
CA VAL A 158 16.76 -17.01 4.92
C VAL A 158 17.26 -16.83 6.35
N GLY A 159 18.20 -15.90 6.55
CA GLY A 159 18.80 -15.64 7.88
C GLY A 159 17.88 -14.90 8.85
N SER A 160 16.95 -14.12 8.33
CA SER A 160 15.90 -13.45 9.12
C SER A 160 14.70 -13.18 8.23
N GLY A 161 13.50 -13.30 8.79
CA GLY A 161 12.30 -13.22 8.00
C GLY A 161 11.01 -13.44 8.77
N ARG A 162 9.96 -13.62 7.99
CA ARG A 162 8.59 -13.79 8.46
C ARG A 162 7.91 -14.84 7.59
N LEU A 163 7.45 -15.91 8.22
CA LEU A 163 6.55 -16.89 7.61
C LEU A 163 5.12 -16.59 8.03
N GLU A 164 4.19 -16.64 7.09
CA GLU A 164 2.75 -16.54 7.33
C GLU A 164 2.08 -17.73 6.66
N ILE A 165 1.14 -18.39 7.33
CA ILE A 165 0.34 -19.46 6.71
C ILE A 165 -1.06 -19.49 7.32
N ALA A 166 -2.08 -19.55 6.47
CA ALA A 166 -3.44 -19.77 6.94
C ALA A 166 -3.67 -21.27 7.15
N PHE A 167 -4.43 -21.60 8.19
CA PHE A 167 -4.84 -22.98 8.42
C PHE A 167 -6.26 -23.07 8.93
N TYR A 168 -6.94 -24.15 8.59
CA TYR A 168 -8.29 -24.44 9.06
C TYR A 168 -8.26 -25.48 10.18
N ASP A 169 -8.75 -25.11 11.34
CA ASP A 169 -9.00 -26.04 12.45
C ASP A 169 -10.46 -26.47 12.43
N SER A 170 -10.74 -27.77 12.29
CA SER A 170 -12.12 -28.28 12.33
C SER A 170 -12.67 -28.42 13.75
N GLY A 171 -11.85 -28.23 14.78
CA GLY A 171 -12.17 -28.50 16.19
C GLY A 171 -12.11 -29.98 16.57
N ALA A 172 -11.90 -30.90 15.61
CA ALA A 172 -11.83 -32.33 15.93
C ALA A 172 -10.60 -32.67 16.79
N ARG A 173 -10.71 -33.80 17.49
CA ARG A 173 -9.66 -34.37 18.34
C ARG A 173 -9.51 -35.86 18.05
N ALA A 174 -8.28 -36.31 17.97
CA ALA A 174 -7.88 -37.67 17.67
C ALA A 174 -6.58 -37.96 18.42
N GLU A 175 -6.66 -38.82 19.43
CA GLU A 175 -5.51 -39.21 20.24
C GLU A 175 -4.42 -39.84 19.38
N GLY A 176 -3.17 -39.48 19.65
CA GLY A 176 -2.02 -39.98 18.90
C GLY A 176 -1.91 -39.45 17.46
N GLN A 177 -2.76 -38.51 17.05
CA GLN A 177 -2.65 -37.81 15.77
C GLN A 177 -2.29 -36.36 16.01
N ARG A 178 -1.41 -35.81 15.17
CA ARG A 178 -1.11 -34.39 15.16
C ARG A 178 -0.76 -33.91 13.78
N TRP A 179 -0.82 -32.60 13.58
CA TRP A 179 -0.27 -31.96 12.40
C TRP A 179 0.42 -30.65 12.77
N PHE A 180 1.38 -30.25 11.95
CA PHE A 180 2.30 -29.19 12.29
C PHE A 180 2.94 -28.52 11.08
N VAL A 181 3.51 -27.35 11.34
CA VAL A 181 4.40 -26.62 10.45
C VAL A 181 5.80 -26.59 11.07
N ASP A 182 6.75 -27.18 10.37
CA ASP A 182 8.17 -27.19 10.73
C ASP A 182 8.92 -26.12 9.94
N LEU A 183 9.73 -25.36 10.65
CA LEU A 183 10.73 -24.46 10.11
C LEU A 183 12.09 -25.03 10.49
N THR A 184 12.85 -25.49 9.50
CA THR A 184 14.16 -26.12 9.72
C THR A 184 15.27 -25.14 9.37
N PHE A 185 16.14 -24.89 10.34
CA PHE A 185 17.27 -23.98 10.28
C PHE A 185 18.58 -24.76 10.24
N ARG A 186 19.58 -24.20 9.57
CA ARG A 186 20.94 -24.75 9.56
C ARG A 186 21.62 -24.42 10.90
N GLY A 187 21.91 -25.42 11.72
CA GLY A 187 22.60 -25.25 13.00
C GLY A 187 24.13 -25.13 12.88
N SER A 188 24.79 -24.87 14.01
CA SER A 188 26.23 -24.57 14.11
C SER A 188 27.17 -25.76 13.91
N ALA A 189 26.67 -27.00 14.05
CA ALA A 189 27.49 -28.23 14.04
C ALA A 189 27.05 -29.28 12.99
N ALA A 190 26.51 -28.82 11.86
CA ALA A 190 25.85 -29.67 10.83
C ALA A 190 24.56 -30.38 11.30
N GLU A 191 24.12 -30.15 12.54
CA GLU A 191 22.79 -30.49 13.01
C GLU A 191 21.76 -29.43 12.55
N HIS A 192 20.51 -29.86 12.42
CA HIS A 192 19.41 -28.97 12.08
C HIS A 192 18.65 -28.56 13.34
N GLU A 193 18.39 -27.27 13.47
CA GLU A 193 17.49 -26.74 14.49
C GLU A 193 16.09 -26.69 13.89
N THR A 194 15.07 -27.15 14.61
CA THR A 194 13.68 -27.09 14.11
C THR A 194 12.81 -26.32 15.07
N ILE A 195 11.99 -25.42 14.54
CA ILE A 195 10.88 -24.81 15.25
C ILE A 195 9.59 -25.39 14.66
N ARG A 196 8.82 -26.08 15.50
CA ARG A 196 7.59 -26.77 15.11
C ARG A 196 6.40 -26.12 15.78
N ALA A 197 5.48 -25.57 15.00
CA ALA A 197 4.16 -25.19 15.48
C ALA A 197 3.21 -26.38 15.32
N VAL A 198 2.76 -26.97 16.43
CA VAL A 198 1.75 -28.04 16.45
C VAL A 198 0.37 -27.38 16.48
N LEU A 199 -0.38 -27.58 15.39
CA LEU A 199 -1.59 -26.81 15.11
C LEU A 199 -2.88 -27.59 15.39
N GLY A 200 -2.81 -28.90 15.65
CA GLY A 200 -3.96 -29.65 16.14
C GLY A 200 -3.85 -31.18 16.15
N TRP A 201 -5.05 -31.76 16.22
CA TRP A 201 -5.49 -33.16 16.40
C TRP A 201 -5.39 -33.81 17.78
N SER A 202 -4.32 -33.72 18.58
CA SER A 202 -4.35 -34.35 19.92
C SER A 202 -4.84 -33.42 21.03
N GLU A 203 -4.27 -32.22 21.09
CA GLU A 203 -4.44 -31.29 22.22
C GLU A 203 -5.62 -30.31 22.04
N GLU A 204 -6.07 -29.71 23.15
CA GLU A 204 -7.01 -28.57 23.15
C GLU A 204 -6.32 -27.25 22.83
N THR A 205 -5.00 -27.21 23.02
CA THR A 205 -4.18 -26.03 22.85
C THR A 205 -3.20 -26.22 21.71
N LEU A 206 -2.88 -25.12 21.03
CA LEU A 206 -1.74 -25.05 20.14
C LEU A 206 -0.46 -25.22 20.97
N ALA A 207 0.58 -25.80 20.38
CA ALA A 207 1.85 -26.02 21.04
C ALA A 207 3.03 -25.68 20.12
N VAL A 208 4.19 -25.45 20.74
CA VAL A 208 5.44 -25.23 20.02
C VAL A 208 6.49 -26.20 20.55
N GLU A 209 7.16 -26.89 19.64
CA GLU A 209 8.33 -27.72 19.95
C GLU A 209 9.55 -27.08 19.29
N SER A 210 10.71 -27.16 19.92
CA SER A 210 11.97 -26.64 19.36
C SER A 210 13.08 -27.71 19.41
N PRO A 211 12.97 -28.83 18.67
CA PRO A 211 13.98 -29.89 18.71
C PRO A 211 15.33 -29.39 18.18
N GLY A 212 16.36 -29.46 19.03
CA GLY A 212 17.69 -28.93 18.73
C GLY A 212 17.75 -27.41 18.57
N GLY A 213 16.62 -26.70 18.67
CA GLY A 213 16.51 -25.26 18.48
C GLY A 213 16.55 -24.46 19.78
N PRO A 214 16.26 -23.14 19.70
CA PRO A 214 16.30 -22.26 20.86
C PRO A 214 15.22 -22.62 21.88
N ALA A 215 15.48 -22.30 23.15
CA ALA A 215 14.46 -22.34 24.19
C ALA A 215 13.44 -21.21 23.96
N LEU A 216 12.16 -21.58 23.91
CA LEU A 216 11.05 -20.65 23.70
C LEU A 216 10.13 -20.66 24.93
N GLY A 217 9.74 -19.47 25.38
CA GLY A 217 8.64 -19.31 26.32
C GLY A 217 7.33 -19.54 25.56
N ILE A 218 6.50 -20.45 26.07
CA ILE A 218 5.25 -20.87 25.41
C ILE A 218 4.06 -20.37 26.23
N GLN A 219 3.09 -19.78 25.55
CA GLN A 219 1.80 -19.44 26.12
C GLN A 219 0.73 -20.37 25.53
N PRO A 220 -0.06 -21.07 26.37
CA PRO A 220 -1.11 -21.95 25.86
C PRO A 220 -2.19 -21.12 25.17
N LEU A 221 -2.45 -21.42 23.89
CA LEU A 221 -3.55 -20.85 23.13
C LEU A 221 -4.59 -21.93 22.86
N ALA A 222 -5.81 -21.73 23.34
CA ALA A 222 -6.92 -22.63 23.07
C ALA A 222 -7.26 -22.64 21.57
N ARG A 223 -7.46 -23.85 21.03
CA ARG A 223 -7.94 -24.06 19.67
C ARG A 223 -9.37 -23.56 19.52
N LYS A 224 -9.68 -23.01 18.36
CA LYS A 224 -11.03 -22.61 17.97
C LYS A 224 -11.32 -23.20 16.59
N PRO A 225 -12.55 -23.58 16.25
CA PRO A 225 -12.87 -23.98 14.89
C PRO A 225 -12.83 -22.79 13.93
N GLY A 226 -12.34 -22.99 12.72
CA GLY A 226 -12.33 -21.98 11.64
C GLY A 226 -10.96 -21.74 11.01
N TRP A 227 -10.87 -20.66 10.25
CA TRP A 227 -9.61 -20.22 9.65
C TRP A 227 -8.80 -19.37 10.62
N HIS A 228 -7.55 -19.74 10.78
CA HIS A 228 -6.56 -19.09 11.63
C HIS A 228 -5.34 -18.69 10.80
N ARG A 229 -4.49 -17.85 11.36
CA ARG A 229 -3.22 -17.43 10.76
C ARG A 229 -2.08 -17.65 11.73
N LEU A 230 -1.14 -18.51 11.34
CA LEU A 230 0.16 -18.60 12.00
C LEU A 230 1.11 -17.58 11.37
N VAL A 231 1.76 -16.78 12.20
CA VAL A 231 2.86 -15.90 11.84
C VAL A 231 4.09 -16.28 12.66
N VAL A 232 5.18 -16.62 11.99
CA VAL A 232 6.48 -16.89 12.63
C VAL A 232 7.46 -15.81 12.18
N ARG A 233 7.92 -14.98 13.12
CA ARG A 233 9.01 -14.03 12.90
C ARG A 233 10.28 -14.63 13.48
N PHE A 234 11.37 -14.57 12.72
CA PHE A 234 12.63 -15.13 13.16
C PHE A 234 13.79 -14.25 12.69
N ASP A 235 14.75 -14.05 13.58
CA ASP A 235 16.09 -13.53 13.32
C ASP A 235 17.05 -14.16 14.35
N PRO A 236 18.38 -13.99 14.24
CA PRO A 236 19.32 -14.63 15.17
C PRO A 236 19.15 -14.23 16.65
N LYS A 237 18.46 -13.12 16.94
CA LYS A 237 18.24 -12.59 18.29
C LYS A 237 16.87 -12.96 18.83
N ARG A 238 15.87 -13.16 17.97
CA ARG A 238 14.48 -13.31 18.38
C ARG A 238 13.68 -14.24 17.48
N THR A 239 12.86 -15.07 18.11
CA THR A 239 11.76 -15.79 17.47
C THR A 239 10.45 -15.38 18.14
N ASP A 240 9.43 -15.10 17.34
CA ASP A 240 8.04 -14.95 17.79
C ASP A 240 7.12 -15.85 16.95
N LEU A 241 6.23 -16.57 17.62
CA LEU A 241 5.13 -17.31 17.00
C LEU A 241 3.82 -16.71 17.49
N ILE A 242 2.99 -16.29 16.55
CA ILE A 242 1.73 -15.61 16.80
C ILE A 242 0.64 -16.36 16.04
N VAL A 243 -0.49 -16.63 16.69
CA VAL A 243 -1.69 -17.13 16.04
C VAL A 243 -2.83 -16.17 16.26
N ASP A 244 -3.38 -15.65 15.17
CA ASP A 244 -4.47 -14.68 15.21
C ASP A 244 -4.12 -13.50 16.13
N GLY A 245 -2.91 -12.94 15.98
CA GLY A 245 -2.43 -11.79 16.75
C GLY A 245 -2.15 -12.08 18.24
N ASN A 246 -2.46 -13.28 18.71
CA ASN A 246 -2.15 -13.73 20.07
C ASN A 246 -0.79 -14.43 20.07
N GLU A 247 0.03 -14.10 21.05
CA GLU A 247 1.34 -14.72 21.21
C GLU A 247 1.20 -16.18 21.62
N LEU A 248 1.81 -17.08 20.83
CA LEU A 248 1.89 -18.51 21.10
C LEU A 248 3.24 -18.86 21.75
N ALA A 249 4.33 -18.28 21.24
CA ALA A 249 5.65 -18.44 21.82
C ALA A 249 6.57 -17.27 21.46
N HIS A 250 7.57 -17.01 22.31
CA HIS A 250 8.65 -16.08 22.02
C HIS A 250 9.96 -16.57 22.65
N GLY A 251 11.10 -16.13 22.12
CA GLY A 251 12.40 -16.47 22.70
C GLY A 251 13.57 -16.09 21.83
N GLN A 252 14.70 -16.75 22.07
CA GLN A 252 15.91 -16.55 21.27
C GLN A 252 15.67 -17.02 19.82
N GLY A 253 16.39 -16.39 18.90
CA GLY A 253 16.47 -16.81 17.51
C GLY A 253 17.12 -18.19 17.31
N PRO A 254 16.87 -18.85 16.17
CA PRO A 254 17.67 -20.00 15.75
C PRO A 254 19.11 -19.58 15.45
N GLY A 255 20.04 -20.53 15.56
CA GLY A 255 21.49 -20.31 15.39
C GLY A 255 21.94 -20.06 13.95
N GLY A 256 21.08 -20.28 12.96
CA GLY A 256 21.39 -20.06 11.55
C GLY A 256 20.15 -19.89 10.67
N PRO A 257 20.33 -19.82 9.34
CA PRO A 257 19.25 -19.46 8.42
C PRO A 257 18.24 -20.60 8.23
N LEU A 258 17.00 -20.22 7.95
CA LEU A 258 15.94 -21.12 7.51
C LEU A 258 16.35 -21.74 6.16
N VAL A 259 16.21 -23.06 6.03
CA VAL A 259 16.54 -23.80 4.81
C VAL A 259 15.39 -24.63 4.28
N GLU A 260 14.41 -24.94 5.12
CA GLU A 260 13.29 -25.80 4.73
C GLU A 260 12.02 -25.43 5.52
N ILE A 261 10.88 -25.55 4.84
CA ILE A 261 9.54 -25.48 5.41
C ILE A 261 8.88 -26.83 5.19
N ARG A 262 8.31 -27.43 6.22
CA ARG A 262 7.57 -28.69 6.11
C ARG A 262 6.19 -28.60 6.74
N LEU A 263 5.18 -29.00 5.96
CA LEU A 263 3.80 -29.12 6.39
C LEU A 263 3.50 -30.61 6.53
N ALA A 264 3.10 -31.08 7.71
CA ALA A 264 2.97 -32.53 7.93
C ALA A 264 1.87 -32.91 8.91
N SER A 265 1.32 -34.10 8.70
CA SER A 265 0.59 -34.87 9.71
C SER A 265 1.47 -36.01 10.21
N GLN A 266 1.30 -36.38 11.48
CA GLN A 266 2.05 -37.46 12.12
C GLN A 266 1.16 -38.26 13.06
N THR A 267 1.40 -39.56 13.11
CA THR A 267 0.84 -40.46 14.11
C THR A 267 1.94 -40.83 15.12
N SER A 268 1.67 -40.65 16.41
CA SER A 268 2.57 -41.02 17.52
C SER A 268 2.23 -42.36 18.19
N GLY A 269 1.15 -43.02 17.75
CA GLY A 269 0.69 -44.32 18.28
C GLY A 269 0.50 -45.40 17.21
N GLN A 270 0.00 -46.57 17.63
CA GLN A 270 -0.35 -47.68 16.72
C GLN A 270 -1.78 -47.56 16.17
N SER A 271 -2.61 -46.68 16.73
CA SER A 271 -3.98 -46.48 16.30
C SER A 271 -4.04 -45.87 14.90
N PRO A 272 -4.84 -46.43 13.98
CA PRO A 272 -5.00 -45.85 12.65
C PRO A 272 -5.61 -44.46 12.74
N ALA A 273 -5.27 -43.60 11.78
CA ALA A 273 -5.88 -42.28 11.67
C ALA A 273 -7.40 -42.41 11.44
N PRO A 274 -8.25 -41.62 12.12
CA PRO A 274 -9.68 -41.60 11.85
C PRO A 274 -9.97 -41.26 10.38
N GLU A 275 -10.97 -41.92 9.81
CA GLU A 275 -11.38 -41.69 8.42
C GLU A 275 -11.81 -40.23 8.20
N GLY A 276 -11.32 -39.62 7.12
CA GLY A 276 -11.64 -38.23 6.77
C GLY A 276 -10.94 -37.15 7.60
N LEU A 277 -10.13 -37.51 8.60
CA LEU A 277 -9.35 -36.54 9.36
C LEU A 277 -8.23 -35.95 8.49
N ALA A 278 -8.26 -34.63 8.29
CA ALA A 278 -7.25 -33.93 7.49
C ALA A 278 -7.06 -32.49 7.98
N ALA A 279 -5.84 -31.99 7.87
CA ALA A 279 -5.54 -30.58 8.02
C ALA A 279 -5.70 -29.85 6.69
N TYR A 280 -6.12 -28.57 6.74
CA TYR A 280 -6.20 -27.74 5.54
C TYR A 280 -5.35 -26.48 5.72
N LEU A 281 -4.54 -26.16 4.72
CA LEU A 281 -3.63 -25.02 4.72
C LEU A 281 -3.81 -24.19 3.45
N ASP A 282 -3.59 -22.89 3.58
CA ASP A 282 -3.73 -21.92 2.49
C ASP A 282 -2.77 -20.75 2.69
N ASP A 283 -2.52 -19.97 1.64
CA ASP A 283 -1.82 -18.68 1.67
C ASP A 283 -0.50 -18.70 2.47
N LEU A 284 0.39 -19.63 2.14
CA LEU A 284 1.75 -19.71 2.69
C LEU A 284 2.61 -18.62 2.06
N ARG A 285 3.21 -17.76 2.88
CA ARG A 285 4.15 -16.73 2.45
C ARG A 285 5.41 -16.78 3.31
N LEU A 286 6.56 -16.60 2.66
CA LEU A 286 7.82 -16.37 3.34
C LEU A 286 8.40 -15.06 2.82
N SER A 287 8.65 -14.12 3.71
CA SER A 287 9.43 -12.91 3.43
C SER A 287 10.78 -12.98 4.14
N ARG A 288 11.85 -12.58 3.47
CA ARG A 288 13.12 -12.25 4.13
C ARG A 288 13.10 -10.81 4.60
N ARG A 289 13.75 -10.54 5.73
CA ARG A 289 14.00 -9.16 6.16
C ARG A 289 15.12 -8.60 5.28
N VAL A 290 14.89 -7.42 4.74
CA VAL A 290 15.89 -6.67 3.99
C VAL A 290 16.10 -5.32 4.65
N GLU A 291 17.33 -4.84 4.63
CA GLU A 291 17.58 -3.46 5.04
C GLU A 291 17.01 -2.57 3.94
N PRO A 292 16.14 -1.59 4.27
CA PRO A 292 15.65 -0.66 3.28
C PRO A 292 16.84 0.03 2.64
N VAL A 293 17.04 -0.21 1.35
CA VAL A 293 18.08 0.50 0.60
C VAL A 293 17.67 1.97 0.62
N GLY A 294 18.63 2.85 0.93
CA GLY A 294 18.39 4.28 0.95
C GLY A 294 17.79 4.78 -0.37
N ARG A 295 17.16 5.96 -0.34
CA ARG A 295 16.67 6.60 -1.56
C ARG A 295 17.86 6.89 -2.47
N MET A 296 18.00 6.11 -3.54
CA MET A 296 18.96 6.37 -4.61
C MET A 296 18.29 7.08 -5.77
N GLU A 297 19.13 7.71 -6.60
CA GLU A 297 18.77 8.47 -7.78
C GLU A 297 17.80 7.68 -8.67
N VAL A 298 16.68 8.32 -9.00
CA VAL A 298 15.71 7.82 -9.98
C VAL A 298 15.93 8.65 -11.23
N ASP A 299 16.28 8.03 -12.35
CA ASP A 299 16.13 8.70 -13.65
C ASP A 299 14.63 8.81 -13.94
N PRO A 300 14.03 10.02 -13.89
CA PRO A 300 12.59 10.18 -14.07
C PRO A 300 12.13 9.78 -15.48
N ALA A 301 13.04 9.65 -16.45
CA ALA A 301 12.74 9.36 -17.84
C ALA A 301 12.68 7.85 -18.18
N GLN A 302 12.95 6.94 -17.25
CA GLN A 302 12.95 5.49 -17.49
C GLN A 302 12.18 4.72 -16.41
N ASP A 303 11.73 3.49 -16.72
CA ASP A 303 11.31 2.58 -15.66
C ASP A 303 12.55 1.97 -15.00
N GLU A 304 12.40 1.60 -13.74
CA GLU A 304 13.46 1.07 -12.90
C GLU A 304 12.94 -0.13 -12.10
N VAL A 305 13.73 -1.20 -12.07
CA VAL A 305 13.55 -2.32 -11.16
C VAL A 305 14.63 -2.21 -10.09
N ARG A 306 14.22 -2.09 -8.82
CA ARG A 306 15.15 -2.13 -7.69
C ARG A 306 15.29 -3.53 -7.17
N LEU A 307 16.52 -3.98 -7.02
CA LEU A 307 16.81 -5.27 -6.41
C LEU A 307 16.81 -5.17 -4.89
N VAL A 308 16.71 -6.32 -4.21
CA VAL A 308 16.93 -6.40 -2.76
C VAL A 308 18.39 -6.15 -2.36
N SER A 309 19.34 -6.33 -3.27
CA SER A 309 20.74 -5.92 -3.05
C SER A 309 20.91 -4.40 -2.96
N GLY A 310 19.93 -3.65 -3.45
CA GLY A 310 20.02 -2.21 -3.68
C GLY A 310 20.42 -1.82 -5.09
N ASP A 311 20.84 -2.77 -5.93
CA ASP A 311 21.15 -2.47 -7.32
C ASP A 311 19.90 -2.02 -8.10
N GLN A 312 20.13 -1.20 -9.11
CA GLN A 312 19.09 -0.65 -9.99
C GLN A 312 19.26 -1.20 -11.40
N ILE A 313 18.16 -1.65 -11.99
CA ILE A 313 18.11 -2.08 -13.38
C ILE A 313 17.12 -1.19 -14.13
N PHE A 314 17.64 -0.45 -15.11
CA PHE A 314 16.83 0.46 -15.94
C PHE A 314 16.36 -0.24 -17.22
N GLY A 315 15.10 -0.01 -17.60
CA GLY A 315 14.50 -0.60 -18.79
C GLY A 315 13.04 -0.20 -18.95
N GLN A 316 12.30 -0.92 -19.79
CA GLN A 316 10.84 -0.78 -19.89
C GLN A 316 10.18 -1.96 -19.21
N ILE A 317 9.42 -1.72 -18.14
CA ILE A 317 8.65 -2.76 -17.45
C ILE A 317 7.47 -3.12 -18.35
N GLN A 318 7.48 -4.34 -18.89
CA GLN A 318 6.44 -4.80 -19.84
C GLN A 318 5.27 -5.42 -19.09
N ALA A 319 5.56 -6.25 -18.10
CA ALA A 319 4.56 -6.92 -17.29
C ALA A 319 5.14 -7.38 -15.94
N ALA A 320 4.27 -7.66 -14.99
CA ALA A 320 4.60 -8.43 -13.79
C ALA A 320 3.37 -9.21 -13.33
N ASP A 321 3.58 -10.32 -12.63
CA ASP A 321 2.56 -11.13 -11.99
C ASP A 321 3.01 -11.47 -10.55
N PRO A 322 2.31 -12.30 -9.76
CA PRO A 322 2.72 -12.61 -8.39
C PRO A 322 4.09 -13.27 -8.26
N GLU A 323 4.64 -13.82 -9.34
CA GLU A 323 5.86 -14.63 -9.34
C GLU A 323 7.02 -13.90 -10.05
N HIS A 324 6.75 -13.29 -11.21
CA HIS A 324 7.75 -12.81 -12.13
C HIS A 324 7.52 -11.37 -12.60
N ILE A 325 8.61 -10.73 -13.00
CA ILE A 325 8.65 -9.42 -13.66
C ILE A 325 9.33 -9.58 -15.02
N ILE A 326 8.76 -8.98 -16.05
CA ILE A 326 9.30 -8.94 -17.41
C ILE A 326 9.77 -7.52 -17.72
N LEU A 327 11.08 -7.36 -17.81
CA LEU A 327 11.74 -6.08 -18.11
C LEU A 327 12.39 -6.14 -19.50
N LYS A 328 12.19 -5.13 -20.33
CA LYS A 328 12.88 -4.99 -21.63
C LYS A 328 14.05 -4.03 -21.52
N MET A 329 15.26 -4.52 -21.80
CA MET A 329 16.52 -3.77 -21.76
C MET A 329 17.30 -3.95 -23.04
N ALA A 330 17.73 -2.86 -23.68
CA ALA A 330 18.53 -2.91 -24.92
C ALA A 330 17.94 -3.87 -25.99
N GLY A 331 16.61 -3.93 -26.10
CA GLY A 331 15.89 -4.79 -27.04
C GLY A 331 15.71 -6.25 -26.62
N ARG A 332 16.22 -6.68 -25.46
CA ARG A 332 16.07 -8.03 -24.91
C ARG A 332 15.12 -8.03 -23.71
N SER A 333 14.33 -9.09 -23.56
CA SER A 333 13.50 -9.28 -22.36
C SER A 333 14.28 -10.08 -21.31
N VAL A 334 14.21 -9.63 -20.06
CA VAL A 334 14.79 -10.25 -18.87
C VAL A 334 13.63 -10.58 -17.93
N THR A 335 13.66 -11.78 -17.36
CA THR A 335 12.69 -12.22 -16.35
C THR A 335 13.37 -12.24 -14.98
N LEU A 336 12.75 -11.57 -14.01
CA LEU A 336 13.23 -11.49 -12.63
C LEU A 336 12.16 -12.06 -11.69
N GLY A 337 12.58 -12.69 -10.59
CA GLY A 337 11.66 -13.14 -9.55
C GLY A 337 11.49 -12.08 -8.46
N TRP A 338 10.31 -12.02 -7.83
CA TRP A 338 10.07 -11.10 -6.70
C TRP A 338 10.98 -11.33 -5.48
N ALA A 339 11.60 -12.51 -5.38
CA ALA A 339 12.63 -12.76 -4.36
C ALA A 339 13.84 -11.84 -4.51
N GLU A 340 14.14 -11.38 -5.71
CA GLU A 340 15.31 -10.55 -6.03
C GLU A 340 14.97 -9.06 -6.15
N VAL A 341 13.69 -8.70 -6.21
CA VAL A 341 13.21 -7.34 -6.51
C VAL A 341 12.56 -6.72 -5.29
N SER A 342 13.00 -5.54 -4.85
CA SER A 342 12.35 -4.78 -3.77
C SER A 342 11.19 -3.92 -4.28
N GLY A 343 11.23 -3.48 -5.54
CA GLY A 343 10.13 -2.72 -6.13
C GLY A 343 10.33 -2.36 -7.59
N LEU A 344 9.22 -1.95 -8.20
CA LEU A 344 9.12 -1.40 -9.54
C LEU A 344 8.85 0.09 -9.44
N TYR A 345 9.58 0.90 -10.19
CA TYR A 345 9.40 2.34 -10.27
C TYR A 345 9.16 2.68 -11.73
N PHE A 346 8.07 3.39 -11.98
CA PHE A 346 7.63 3.70 -13.34
C PHE A 346 8.17 5.06 -13.75
N ARG A 347 8.48 5.16 -15.05
CA ARG A 347 8.85 6.43 -15.68
C ARG A 347 7.82 7.49 -15.35
N ARG A 348 8.29 8.68 -14.99
CA ARG A 348 7.46 9.84 -14.74
C ARG A 348 7.03 10.44 -16.06
N ALA A 349 5.72 10.43 -16.29
CA ALA A 349 5.12 11.09 -17.43
C ALA A 349 3.80 11.73 -16.99
N PRO A 350 3.49 12.93 -17.48
CA PRO A 350 2.17 13.52 -17.28
C PRO A 350 1.10 12.55 -17.75
N ALA A 351 0.14 12.29 -16.87
CA ALA A 351 -1.00 11.43 -17.14
C ALA A 351 -2.26 12.17 -16.70
N VAL A 352 -3.11 12.52 -17.66
CA VAL A 352 -4.38 13.18 -17.33
C VAL A 352 -5.36 12.12 -16.82
N SER A 353 -5.95 12.37 -15.65
CA SER A 353 -6.92 11.45 -15.07
C SER A 353 -8.31 11.58 -15.70
N ALA A 354 -9.17 10.59 -15.42
CA ALA A 354 -10.60 10.80 -15.56
C ALA A 354 -11.05 11.92 -14.59
N PRO A 355 -12.06 12.74 -14.97
CA PRO A 355 -12.63 13.73 -14.07
C PRO A 355 -13.38 13.02 -12.92
N VAL A 356 -13.19 13.50 -11.70
CA VAL A 356 -13.97 13.09 -10.53
C VAL A 356 -14.70 14.28 -9.95
N GLU A 357 -16.01 14.16 -9.77
CA GLU A 357 -16.87 15.26 -9.35
C GLU A 357 -17.66 14.89 -8.09
N GLY A 358 -17.75 15.83 -7.15
CA GLY A 358 -18.58 15.70 -5.95
C GLY A 358 -17.90 16.30 -4.72
N LEU A 359 -18.21 15.73 -3.56
CA LEU A 359 -17.52 16.06 -2.32
C LEU A 359 -16.16 15.36 -2.30
N LEU A 360 -15.11 16.13 -2.55
CA LEU A 360 -13.74 15.63 -2.54
C LEU A 360 -13.30 15.37 -1.10
N VAL A 361 -12.71 14.20 -0.89
CA VAL A 361 -12.22 13.72 0.40
C VAL A 361 -10.87 13.04 0.23
N ARG A 362 -10.05 13.08 1.29
CA ARG A 362 -8.95 12.14 1.49
C ARG A 362 -9.39 11.11 2.53
N ALA A 363 -9.41 9.85 2.14
CA ALA A 363 -9.73 8.74 3.03
C ALA A 363 -8.45 8.00 3.41
N ASP A 364 -8.25 7.75 4.70
CA ASP A 364 -7.21 6.87 5.21
C ASP A 364 -7.86 5.66 5.88
N TRP A 365 -7.36 4.45 5.58
CA TRP A 365 -7.88 3.21 6.15
C TRP A 365 -6.78 2.18 6.38
N ARG A 366 -7.05 1.21 7.23
CA ARG A 366 -6.12 0.10 7.49
C ARG A 366 -6.13 -0.87 6.30
N SER A 367 -4.96 -1.11 5.73
CA SER A 367 -4.75 -1.99 4.56
C SER A 367 -5.20 -3.45 4.77
N ALA A 368 -5.07 -3.93 6.00
CA ALA A 368 -5.71 -5.13 6.49
C ALA A 368 -6.36 -4.82 7.84
N PRO A 369 -7.42 -5.53 8.26
CA PRO A 369 -8.03 -5.32 9.56
C PRO A 369 -6.96 -5.40 10.65
N GLY A 370 -6.72 -4.24 11.28
CA GLY A 370 -5.73 -3.99 12.33
C GLY A 370 -4.30 -4.49 12.11
N ALA A 371 -3.81 -4.21 10.91
CA ALA A 371 -2.43 -3.74 10.81
C ALA A 371 -2.14 -2.64 11.85
N GLU A 372 -0.91 -2.58 12.36
CA GLU A 372 -0.44 -1.50 13.25
C GLU A 372 -0.70 -0.12 12.61
N ASP A 373 -0.98 0.91 13.43
CA ASP A 373 -1.45 2.24 13.01
C ASP A 373 -0.60 2.96 11.94
N ARG A 374 0.59 2.46 11.61
CA ARG A 374 1.48 3.04 10.58
C ARG A 374 1.23 2.50 9.16
N ALA A 375 0.47 1.42 9.00
CA ALA A 375 0.21 0.79 7.70
C ALA A 375 -1.16 1.18 7.12
N THR A 376 -1.43 2.48 7.03
CA THR A 376 -2.69 3.02 6.47
C THR A 376 -2.58 3.26 4.97
N ASP A 377 -3.51 2.75 4.20
CA ASP A 377 -3.72 3.21 2.83
C ASP A 377 -4.39 4.58 2.85
N SER A 378 -4.16 5.36 1.80
CA SER A 378 -4.65 6.73 1.67
C SER A 378 -4.96 7.05 0.22
N ILE A 379 -6.14 7.62 -0.04
CA ILE A 379 -6.54 8.02 -1.39
C ILE A 379 -7.43 9.25 -1.38
N GLU A 380 -7.30 10.08 -2.41
CA GLU A 380 -8.18 11.19 -2.71
C GLU A 380 -9.20 10.80 -3.79
N GLY A 381 -10.44 11.24 -3.58
CA GLY A 381 -11.52 10.99 -4.52
C GLY A 381 -12.79 11.75 -4.16
N ALA A 382 -13.81 11.63 -4.99
CA ALA A 382 -15.15 12.13 -4.70
C ALA A 382 -15.94 11.04 -3.94
N LEU A 383 -16.55 11.42 -2.82
CA LEU A 383 -17.43 10.53 -2.07
C LEU A 383 -18.72 10.28 -2.88
N ILE A 384 -19.00 9.02 -3.22
CA ILE A 384 -20.19 8.60 -3.99
C ILE A 384 -21.26 8.00 -3.08
N ALA A 385 -20.88 7.36 -1.99
CA ALA A 385 -21.83 6.83 -1.01
C ALA A 385 -21.16 6.64 0.35
N ALA A 386 -21.94 6.79 1.41
CA ALA A 386 -21.55 6.48 2.77
C ALA A 386 -22.67 5.65 3.43
N SER A 387 -22.30 4.48 3.94
CA SER A 387 -23.22 3.57 4.64
C SER A 387 -22.59 3.05 5.94
N ASP A 388 -23.37 2.35 6.74
CA ASP A 388 -22.87 1.69 7.94
C ASP A 388 -21.88 0.55 7.61
N ALA A 389 -21.87 0.04 6.37
CA ALA A 389 -20.98 -1.05 5.95
C ALA A 389 -19.70 -0.57 5.24
N ALA A 390 -19.79 0.47 4.40
CA ALA A 390 -18.67 0.93 3.58
C ALA A 390 -18.85 2.37 3.08
N PHE A 391 -17.73 2.95 2.65
CA PHE A 391 -17.65 4.16 1.85
C PHE A 391 -17.32 3.80 0.40
N LEU A 392 -17.95 4.48 -0.56
CA LEU A 392 -17.61 4.37 -1.97
C LEU A 392 -17.01 5.68 -2.46
N LEU A 393 -15.81 5.61 -3.05
CA LEU A 393 -15.08 6.77 -3.56
C LEU A 393 -14.83 6.61 -5.06
N ALA A 394 -15.16 7.63 -5.86
CA ALA A 394 -14.68 7.75 -7.23
C ALA A 394 -13.28 8.36 -7.17
N THR A 395 -12.29 7.66 -7.70
CA THR A 395 -10.90 8.09 -7.69
C THR A 395 -10.40 8.34 -9.12
N PRO A 396 -9.41 9.23 -9.29
CA PRO A 396 -8.88 9.61 -10.61
C PRO A 396 -8.33 8.44 -11.45
N TYR A 397 -7.71 7.45 -10.79
CA TYR A 397 -6.97 6.36 -11.46
C TYR A 397 -7.42 4.95 -11.07
N ALA A 398 -8.30 4.79 -10.08
CA ALA A 398 -8.77 3.47 -9.63
C ALA A 398 -10.26 3.21 -9.89
N GLY A 399 -10.95 4.13 -10.58
CA GLY A 399 -12.39 4.05 -10.76
C GLY A 399 -13.12 4.18 -9.43
N THR A 400 -14.00 3.24 -9.08
CA THR A 400 -14.72 3.26 -7.80
C THR A 400 -14.10 2.30 -6.79
N LEU A 401 -13.63 2.84 -5.67
CA LEU A 401 -13.13 2.08 -4.53
C LEU A 401 -14.21 1.90 -3.48
N THR A 402 -14.28 0.70 -2.89
CA THR A 402 -15.15 0.39 -1.76
C THR A 402 -14.27 0.20 -0.52
N ILE A 403 -14.37 1.10 0.44
CA ILE A 403 -13.59 1.06 1.67
C ILE A 403 -14.49 0.57 2.80
N PRO A 404 -14.22 -0.61 3.40
CA PRO A 404 -14.98 -1.10 4.55
C PRO A 404 -14.99 -0.11 5.71
N ARG A 405 -16.17 0.10 6.30
CA ARG A 405 -16.40 1.14 7.32
C ARG A 405 -15.56 0.91 8.58
N ASP A 406 -15.31 -0.35 8.91
CA ASP A 406 -14.53 -0.84 10.05
C ASP A 406 -13.02 -0.68 9.86
N ARG A 407 -12.54 -0.57 8.61
CA ARG A 407 -11.14 -0.29 8.28
C ARG A 407 -10.81 1.19 8.20
N MET A 408 -11.82 2.02 7.93
CA MET A 408 -11.64 3.47 7.84
C MET A 408 -11.08 4.02 9.14
N SER A 409 -10.04 4.85 9.07
CA SER A 409 -9.44 5.53 10.23
C SER A 409 -9.64 7.05 10.17
N ARG A 410 -9.60 7.63 8.97
CA ARG A 410 -9.70 9.08 8.78
C ARG A 410 -10.43 9.43 7.48
N LEU A 411 -11.26 10.46 7.51
CA LEU A 411 -11.84 11.11 6.33
C LEU A 411 -11.67 12.63 6.46
N GLN A 412 -10.81 13.20 5.63
CA GLN A 412 -10.60 14.65 5.54
C GLN A 412 -11.38 15.21 4.36
N VAL A 413 -12.16 16.27 4.57
CA VAL A 413 -12.95 16.90 3.53
C VAL A 413 -12.12 17.98 2.84
N LEU A 414 -12.12 17.98 1.50
CA LEU A 414 -11.31 18.87 0.66
C LEU A 414 -12.16 19.93 -0.06
N GLY A 415 -13.49 19.80 -0.02
CA GLY A 415 -14.46 20.70 -0.65
C GLY A 415 -15.24 20.06 -1.80
N ARG A 416 -16.20 20.78 -2.36
CA ARG A 416 -16.95 20.32 -3.56
C ARG A 416 -16.31 20.89 -4.82
N ALA A 417 -15.93 20.02 -5.74
CA ALA A 417 -15.40 20.41 -7.04
C ALA A 417 -15.51 19.26 -8.04
N LEU A 418 -15.35 19.60 -9.31
CA LEU A 418 -14.85 18.66 -10.31
C LEU A 418 -13.33 18.76 -10.34
N ARG A 419 -12.62 17.64 -10.19
CA ARG A 419 -11.16 17.57 -10.19
C ARG A 419 -10.67 16.73 -11.37
N ILE A 420 -9.66 17.24 -12.06
CA ILE A 420 -8.90 16.55 -13.11
C ILE A 420 -7.43 16.63 -12.71
N ILE A 421 -6.79 15.49 -12.45
CA ILE A 421 -5.32 15.47 -12.27
C ILE A 421 -4.70 15.62 -13.66
N ILE A 422 -3.81 16.60 -13.81
CA ILE A 422 -3.05 16.80 -15.05
C ILE A 422 -1.76 15.98 -15.01
N ASP A 423 -1.10 16.03 -13.86
CA ASP A 423 0.17 15.35 -13.64
C ASP A 423 0.18 14.80 -12.21
N PRO A 424 0.16 13.47 -12.04
CA PRO A 424 0.26 12.87 -10.72
C PRO A 424 1.71 12.80 -10.25
N THR A 425 2.70 13.06 -11.12
CA THR A 425 4.12 12.81 -10.87
C THR A 425 4.76 13.87 -9.98
N ALA A 426 5.69 13.40 -9.15
CA ALA A 426 6.50 14.29 -8.33
C ALA A 426 7.67 14.81 -9.16
N HIS A 427 7.95 16.11 -9.03
CA HIS A 427 9.05 16.79 -9.69
C HIS A 427 9.88 17.61 -8.72
N HIS A 428 11.16 17.79 -9.05
CA HIS A 428 12.07 18.68 -8.33
C HIS A 428 12.60 19.76 -9.28
N LEU A 429 12.20 21.01 -9.07
CA LEU A 429 12.81 22.16 -9.74
C LEU A 429 13.86 22.81 -8.83
N GLY A 430 15.01 23.18 -9.38
CA GLY A 430 16.08 23.85 -8.64
C GLY A 430 17.46 23.68 -9.29
N ASP A 431 18.50 23.94 -8.49
CA ASP A 431 19.91 23.88 -8.86
C ASP A 431 20.75 22.93 -7.99
N ARG A 432 20.13 22.23 -7.03
CA ARG A 432 20.83 21.44 -6.01
C ARG A 432 20.13 20.14 -5.72
N ASP A 433 20.89 19.20 -5.18
CA ASP A 433 20.32 17.96 -4.66
C ASP A 433 19.65 18.19 -3.31
N VAL A 434 18.43 17.68 -3.15
CA VAL A 434 17.66 17.72 -1.91
C VAL A 434 17.18 16.30 -1.59
N PRO A 435 17.87 15.57 -0.67
CA PRO A 435 17.58 14.16 -0.38
C PRO A 435 16.14 13.84 0.01
N ASP A 436 15.42 14.81 0.57
CA ASP A 436 14.04 14.65 1.01
C ASP A 436 13.02 14.76 -0.14
N LEU A 437 13.42 15.32 -1.29
CA LEU A 437 12.60 15.40 -2.50
C LEU A 437 12.68 14.11 -3.32
N ASP A 438 11.72 13.98 -4.23
CA ASP A 438 11.64 12.86 -5.16
C ASP A 438 11.31 13.42 -6.57
N PRO A 439 12.27 13.49 -7.52
CA PRO A 439 13.62 12.95 -7.39
C PRO A 439 14.46 13.86 -6.47
N PRO A 440 15.54 13.33 -5.86
CA PRO A 440 16.46 14.16 -5.08
C PRO A 440 17.26 15.14 -5.94
N HIS A 441 17.54 14.79 -7.19
CA HIS A 441 18.23 15.63 -8.14
C HIS A 441 17.24 16.52 -8.88
N ALA A 442 17.58 17.80 -9.03
CA ALA A 442 16.73 18.74 -9.73
C ALA A 442 16.63 18.41 -11.23
N GLU A 443 15.42 18.44 -11.76
CA GLU A 443 15.11 18.28 -13.19
C GLU A 443 15.40 19.56 -13.99
N GLY A 444 15.89 20.60 -13.32
CA GLY A 444 16.21 21.91 -13.86
C GLY A 444 15.34 23.03 -13.29
N THR A 445 15.37 24.19 -13.93
CA THR A 445 14.72 25.41 -13.44
C THR A 445 13.42 25.72 -14.17
N THR A 446 13.01 24.85 -15.09
CA THR A 446 11.78 24.95 -15.87
C THR A 446 11.15 23.57 -16.00
N LEU A 447 9.84 23.50 -15.80
CA LEU A 447 9.03 22.31 -16.05
C LEU A 447 7.89 22.67 -17.00
N GLU A 448 7.64 21.81 -17.98
CA GLU A 448 6.56 21.96 -18.95
C GLU A 448 5.64 20.74 -18.96
N ILE A 449 4.36 20.97 -18.73
CA ILE A 449 3.34 19.92 -18.63
C ILE A 449 2.29 20.15 -19.73
N PRO A 450 2.38 19.44 -20.87
CA PRO A 450 1.33 19.47 -21.87
C PRO A 450 0.13 18.63 -21.42
N PHE A 451 -1.08 19.09 -21.69
CA PHE A 451 -2.29 18.31 -21.40
C PHE A 451 -3.41 18.62 -22.38
N VAL A 452 -4.40 17.72 -22.45
CA VAL A 452 -5.54 17.84 -23.35
C VAL A 452 -6.81 17.82 -22.53
N LEU A 453 -7.74 18.72 -22.86
CA LEU A 453 -9.10 18.74 -22.32
C LEU A 453 -10.09 18.52 -23.46
N ASP A 454 -10.97 17.55 -23.36
CA ASP A 454 -12.02 17.35 -24.36
C ASP A 454 -12.96 18.57 -24.41
N GLN A 455 -13.28 19.09 -23.23
CA GLN A 455 -14.03 20.32 -23.01
C GLN A 455 -13.53 21.00 -21.73
N VAL A 456 -13.76 22.30 -21.59
CA VAL A 456 -13.50 23.01 -20.33
C VAL A 456 -14.74 22.89 -19.45
N PRO A 457 -14.68 22.22 -18.28
CA PRO A 457 -15.80 22.17 -17.36
C PRO A 457 -16.28 23.56 -16.94
N ALA A 458 -17.59 23.70 -16.71
CA ALA A 458 -18.16 24.93 -16.19
C ALA A 458 -17.72 25.21 -14.74
N GLY A 459 -17.73 26.48 -14.34
CA GLY A 459 -17.35 26.93 -13.00
C GLY A 459 -16.02 27.67 -12.97
N GLU A 460 -15.70 28.23 -11.81
CA GLU A 460 -14.42 28.91 -11.59
C GLU A 460 -13.31 27.84 -11.54
N ALA A 461 -12.33 27.98 -12.43
CA ALA A 461 -11.21 27.06 -12.53
C ALA A 461 -10.08 27.51 -11.60
N THR A 462 -9.46 26.54 -10.94
CA THR A 462 -8.31 26.72 -10.06
C THR A 462 -7.26 25.67 -10.40
N LEU A 463 -6.00 26.08 -10.44
CA LEU A 463 -4.86 25.18 -10.47
C LEU A 463 -4.51 24.81 -9.02
N ALA A 464 -4.76 23.56 -8.64
CA ALA A 464 -4.36 23.00 -7.35
C ALA A 464 -2.99 22.36 -7.49
N LEU A 465 -2.04 22.81 -6.68
CA LEU A 465 -0.67 22.31 -6.64
C LEU A 465 -0.36 21.84 -5.23
N ASP A 466 0.25 20.67 -5.11
CA ASP A 466 0.80 20.19 -3.86
C ASP A 466 2.31 20.39 -3.90
N VAL A 467 2.84 21.21 -2.99
CA VAL A 467 4.22 21.69 -3.02
C VAL A 467 4.92 21.50 -1.67
N VAL A 468 6.24 21.33 -1.71
CA VAL A 468 7.11 21.21 -0.54
C VAL A 468 8.48 21.85 -0.84
N GLN A 469 9.21 22.27 0.19
CA GLN A 469 10.53 22.90 0.12
C GLN A 469 10.56 24.27 -0.59
N VAL A 470 9.42 24.94 -0.75
CA VAL A 470 9.34 26.25 -1.41
C VAL A 470 9.58 27.38 -0.43
N VAL A 471 10.40 28.36 -0.79
CA VAL A 471 10.56 29.57 0.03
C VAL A 471 9.36 30.51 -0.16
N GLY A 472 8.60 30.75 0.89
CA GLY A 472 7.50 31.73 0.88
C GLY A 472 7.95 33.20 0.93
N GLU A 473 7.04 34.11 0.61
CA GLU A 473 7.21 35.56 0.85
C GLU A 473 7.22 35.91 2.36
N SER A 474 6.77 34.98 3.18
CA SER A 474 6.76 35.05 4.64
C SER A 474 7.06 33.65 5.19
N GLY A 475 7.87 33.54 6.24
CA GLY A 475 8.10 32.27 6.94
C GLY A 475 9.58 31.85 7.01
N ASN A 476 10.42 32.36 6.10
CA ASN A 476 11.86 32.12 6.14
C ASN A 476 12.66 33.43 6.10
N PRO A 477 13.18 33.93 7.23
CA PRO A 477 13.82 35.25 7.30
C PRO A 477 15.08 35.37 6.42
N ASP A 478 15.73 34.25 6.09
CA ASP A 478 16.97 34.26 5.31
C ASP A 478 16.74 34.51 3.81
N PHE A 479 15.55 34.18 3.30
CA PHE A 479 15.26 34.22 1.86
C PHE A 479 13.98 34.98 1.48
N SER A 480 13.08 35.27 2.42
CA SER A 480 11.79 35.93 2.13
C SER A 480 11.96 37.28 1.43
N ASP A 481 12.99 38.06 1.80
CA ASP A 481 13.23 39.38 1.19
C ASP A 481 13.73 39.26 -0.25
N LEU A 482 14.48 38.21 -0.59
CA LEU A 482 14.85 37.92 -1.98
C LEU A 482 13.60 37.60 -2.82
N VAL A 483 12.67 36.81 -2.28
CA VAL A 483 11.40 36.48 -2.94
C VAL A 483 10.55 37.72 -3.16
N LYS A 484 10.41 38.60 -2.16
CA LYS A 484 9.69 39.88 -2.31
C LYS A 484 10.31 40.76 -3.40
N ASP A 485 11.63 40.73 -3.53
CA ASP A 485 12.40 41.46 -4.54
C ASP A 485 12.37 40.85 -5.95
N GLY A 486 11.60 39.78 -6.17
CA GLY A 486 11.44 39.13 -7.47
C GLY A 486 12.43 38.02 -7.77
N GLN A 487 13.33 37.68 -6.83
CA GLN A 487 14.34 36.62 -6.96
C GLN A 487 13.81 35.30 -6.40
N LEU A 488 14.41 34.16 -6.75
CA LEU A 488 14.04 32.84 -6.22
C LEU A 488 12.55 32.49 -6.38
N ARG A 489 11.86 33.13 -7.34
CA ARG A 489 10.43 32.91 -7.56
C ARG A 489 10.22 31.76 -8.52
N THR A 490 9.20 30.95 -8.26
CA THR A 490 8.64 30.03 -9.26
C THR A 490 7.36 30.62 -9.84
N VAL A 491 7.44 31.09 -11.08
CA VAL A 491 6.31 31.67 -11.82
C VAL A 491 5.59 30.56 -12.58
N VAL A 492 4.26 30.52 -12.44
CA VAL A 492 3.39 29.59 -13.16
C VAL A 492 2.79 30.31 -14.36
N ARG A 493 2.87 29.68 -15.53
CA ARG A 493 2.27 30.14 -16.78
C ARG A 493 1.32 29.09 -17.34
N LEU A 494 0.18 29.52 -17.84
CA LEU A 494 -0.78 28.68 -18.55
C LEU A 494 -1.00 29.25 -19.94
N ASN A 495 -0.79 28.43 -20.98
CA ASN A 495 -0.91 28.83 -22.38
C ASN A 495 -0.11 30.11 -22.71
N GLY A 496 1.08 30.25 -22.10
CA GLY A 496 1.99 31.39 -22.27
C GLY A 496 1.69 32.61 -21.40
N GLN A 497 0.51 32.69 -20.77
CA GLN A 497 0.15 33.80 -19.88
C GLN A 497 0.59 33.50 -18.45
N VAL A 498 1.09 34.52 -17.74
CA VAL A 498 1.43 34.40 -16.31
C VAL A 498 0.14 34.24 -15.51
N LEU A 499 0.07 33.20 -14.69
CA LEU A 499 -0.97 33.03 -13.69
C LEU A 499 -0.57 33.78 -12.41
N ASP A 500 0.46 33.28 -11.72
CA ASP A 500 0.98 33.86 -10.48
C ASP A 500 2.34 33.24 -10.10
N ALA A 501 2.90 33.65 -8.96
CA ALA A 501 4.06 32.99 -8.34
C ALA A 501 3.64 32.08 -7.17
N ILE A 502 4.14 30.85 -7.13
CA ILE A 502 3.86 29.86 -6.07
C ILE A 502 4.21 30.43 -4.69
N ASN A 503 5.36 31.12 -4.60
CA ASN A 503 5.92 31.61 -3.34
C ASN A 503 4.99 32.55 -2.54
N ARG A 504 4.03 33.23 -3.19
CA ARG A 504 3.05 34.10 -2.51
C ARG A 504 2.06 33.32 -1.63
N TYR A 505 1.87 32.04 -1.93
CA TYR A 505 0.91 31.17 -1.26
C TYR A 505 1.52 30.35 -0.12
N ILE A 506 2.82 30.51 0.12
CA ILE A 506 3.56 29.78 1.16
C ILE A 506 3.78 30.72 2.34
N HIS A 507 3.36 30.27 3.52
CA HIS A 507 3.31 31.10 4.72
C HIS A 507 4.22 30.61 5.86
N ASP A 508 4.87 29.46 5.68
CA ASP A 508 5.82 28.88 6.61
C ASP A 508 7.12 28.43 5.88
N LYS A 509 7.89 27.52 6.48
CA LYS A 509 9.11 26.99 5.87
C LYS A 509 8.85 25.93 4.79
N ASN A 510 7.61 25.45 4.68
CA ASN A 510 7.15 24.44 3.74
C ASN A 510 7.94 23.12 3.81
N GLU A 511 8.30 22.70 5.04
CA GLU A 511 8.97 21.42 5.31
C GLU A 511 8.03 20.21 5.16
N THR A 512 6.72 20.45 5.14
CA THR A 512 5.68 19.45 4.90
C THR A 512 4.87 19.80 3.66
N PRO A 513 4.37 18.81 2.90
CA PRO A 513 3.51 19.06 1.75
C PRO A 513 2.34 19.99 2.07
N GLU A 514 2.18 21.03 1.26
CA GLU A 514 1.09 22.01 1.34
C GLU A 514 0.36 22.10 0.01
N ARG A 515 -0.98 22.15 0.05
CA ARG A 515 -1.81 22.37 -1.14
C ARG A 515 -2.11 23.84 -1.32
N ILE A 516 -1.60 24.42 -2.40
CA ILE A 516 -1.93 25.79 -2.82
C ILE A 516 -2.91 25.80 -3.99
N ARG A 517 -3.61 26.91 -4.17
CA ARG A 517 -4.66 27.10 -5.17
C ARG A 517 -4.50 28.42 -5.89
N LEU A 518 -4.23 28.34 -7.20
CA LEU A 518 -4.06 29.51 -8.07
C LEU A 518 -5.32 29.68 -8.93
N PRO A 519 -6.09 30.77 -8.77
CA PRO A 519 -7.25 31.02 -9.63
C PRO A 519 -6.83 31.14 -11.09
N ILE A 520 -7.57 30.48 -11.99
CA ILE A 520 -7.33 30.55 -13.43
C ILE A 520 -8.34 31.54 -14.04
N PRO A 521 -7.86 32.61 -14.71
CA PRO A 521 -8.76 33.55 -15.40
C PRO A 521 -9.66 32.87 -16.43
N ALA A 522 -10.92 33.32 -16.49
CA ALA A 522 -11.89 32.81 -17.46
C ALA A 522 -11.37 32.96 -18.90
N GLY A 523 -11.55 31.91 -19.70
CA GLY A 523 -11.11 31.86 -21.10
C GLY A 523 -9.64 31.52 -21.32
N LEU A 524 -8.84 31.37 -20.26
CA LEU A 524 -7.43 30.98 -20.42
C LEU A 524 -7.25 29.48 -20.72
N LEU A 525 -8.11 28.63 -20.14
CA LEU A 525 -8.25 27.22 -20.54
C LEU A 525 -9.08 27.13 -21.82
N LYS A 526 -8.72 26.17 -22.68
CA LYS A 526 -9.44 25.89 -23.93
C LYS A 526 -9.64 24.39 -24.14
N PRO A 527 -10.67 23.97 -24.90
CA PRO A 527 -10.73 22.61 -25.42
C PRO A 527 -9.49 22.28 -26.27
N GLY A 528 -9.10 21.02 -26.29
CA GLY A 528 -7.88 20.53 -26.92
C GLY A 528 -6.64 20.76 -26.07
N ARG A 529 -5.52 21.04 -26.75
CA ARG A 529 -4.19 21.10 -26.12
C ARG A 529 -3.99 22.39 -25.32
N ASN A 530 -3.60 22.23 -24.08
CA ASN A 530 -3.14 23.28 -23.17
C ASN A 530 -1.70 23.00 -22.75
N HIS A 531 -1.06 24.00 -22.17
CA HIS A 531 0.33 23.91 -21.71
C HIS A 531 0.51 24.67 -20.41
N LEU A 532 0.97 23.97 -19.38
CA LEU A 532 1.35 24.54 -18.10
C LEU A 532 2.88 24.60 -18.02
N ARG A 533 3.42 25.72 -17.56
CA ARG A 533 4.86 25.92 -17.41
C ARG A 533 5.19 26.51 -16.05
N PHE A 534 6.19 25.95 -15.40
CA PHE A 534 6.82 26.49 -14.19
C PHE A 534 8.19 27.03 -14.59
N GLU A 535 8.53 28.24 -14.13
CA GLU A 535 9.77 28.93 -14.48
C GLU A 535 10.37 29.58 -13.24
N GLN A 536 11.60 29.22 -12.88
CA GLN A 536 12.28 29.81 -11.74
C GLN A 536 13.12 31.03 -12.12
N THR A 537 13.09 32.06 -11.27
CA THR A 537 13.95 33.24 -11.38
C THR A 537 15.15 33.08 -10.45
N PRO A 538 16.40 33.30 -10.92
CA PRO A 538 17.57 33.18 -10.07
C PRO A 538 17.70 34.36 -9.08
N THR A 539 18.75 34.36 -8.27
CA THR A 539 19.15 35.57 -7.53
C THR A 539 19.77 36.63 -8.46
N LYS A 540 19.82 37.88 -8.01
CA LYS A 540 20.50 38.98 -8.72
C LYS A 540 22.03 38.83 -8.69
N GLU A 541 22.55 38.12 -7.69
CA GLU A 541 23.99 37.92 -7.49
C GLU A 541 24.58 36.92 -8.49
N THR A 542 23.81 35.92 -8.89
CA THR A 542 24.24 34.87 -9.82
C THR A 542 23.06 34.29 -10.57
N THR A 543 23.27 33.92 -11.84
CA THR A 543 22.29 33.22 -12.67
C THR A 543 22.16 31.74 -12.35
N GLU A 544 22.96 31.22 -11.41
CA GLU A 544 23.06 29.78 -11.11
C GLU A 544 22.32 29.39 -9.83
N ARG A 545 21.89 30.35 -9.01
CA ARG A 545 21.26 30.08 -7.71
C ARG A 545 19.74 30.23 -7.82
N PHE A 546 19.04 29.12 -7.58
CA PHE A 546 17.59 29.04 -7.65
C PHE A 546 17.00 28.58 -6.31
N ASP A 547 15.67 28.63 -6.22
CA ASP A 547 14.96 27.99 -5.11
C ASP A 547 14.86 26.49 -5.36
N ASN A 548 14.58 25.70 -4.33
CA ASN A 548 14.15 24.33 -4.52
C ASN A 548 12.62 24.26 -4.47
N LEU A 549 12.03 23.40 -5.28
CA LEU A 549 10.60 23.14 -5.29
C LEU A 549 10.38 21.66 -5.52
N GLY A 550 9.78 20.99 -4.54
CA GLY A 550 9.14 19.70 -4.75
C GLY A 550 7.69 19.91 -5.18
N LEU A 551 7.37 19.67 -6.45
CA LEU A 551 6.00 19.67 -6.95
C LEU A 551 5.47 18.23 -6.94
N LEU A 552 4.55 17.91 -6.02
CA LEU A 552 4.15 16.52 -5.74
C LEU A 552 2.93 16.06 -6.57
N GLY A 553 2.23 17.01 -7.19
CA GLY A 553 1.10 16.75 -8.08
C GLY A 553 0.42 18.04 -8.54
N THR A 554 -0.19 17.96 -9.72
CA THR A 554 -0.85 19.09 -10.40
C THR A 554 -2.26 18.70 -10.82
N ALA A 555 -3.26 19.48 -10.42
CA ALA A 555 -4.66 19.26 -10.79
C ALA A 555 -5.39 20.54 -11.15
N LEU A 556 -6.44 20.40 -11.97
CA LEU A 556 -7.47 21.41 -12.15
C LEU A 556 -8.65 21.09 -11.23
N GLU A 557 -9.12 22.11 -10.52
CA GLU A 557 -10.36 22.07 -9.75
C GLU A 557 -11.33 23.09 -10.33
N PHE A 558 -12.57 22.67 -10.59
CA PHE A 558 -13.65 23.53 -11.05
C PHE A 558 -14.68 23.62 -9.93
N ALA A 559 -14.86 24.83 -9.41
CA ALA A 559 -15.83 25.08 -8.35
C ALA A 559 -17.22 24.67 -8.82
N ARG A 560 -17.88 23.85 -7.99
CA ARG A 560 -19.31 23.56 -8.14
C ARG A 560 -20.04 24.33 -7.05
N GLY A 561 -20.97 25.19 -7.46
CA GLY A 561 -21.84 25.87 -6.51
C GLY A 561 -22.61 24.86 -5.65
N PRO A 562 -23.23 25.30 -4.54
CA PRO A 562 -24.29 24.51 -3.94
C PRO A 562 -25.31 24.19 -5.04
N ASP A 563 -25.70 22.93 -5.14
CA ASP A 563 -26.58 22.46 -6.22
C ASP A 563 -27.84 23.34 -6.26
N PRO A 564 -28.11 24.09 -7.34
CA PRO A 564 -29.24 25.00 -7.38
C PRO A 564 -30.59 24.26 -7.27
N GLU A 565 -30.63 22.95 -7.51
CA GLU A 565 -31.82 22.10 -7.38
C GLU A 565 -31.93 21.36 -6.04
N ALA A 566 -30.94 21.45 -5.15
CA ALA A 566 -31.10 20.91 -3.80
C ALA A 566 -32.21 21.71 -3.08
N PRO A 567 -33.29 21.07 -2.61
CA PRO A 567 -34.34 21.76 -1.88
C PRO A 567 -33.71 22.49 -0.70
N ARG A 568 -33.85 23.83 -0.69
CA ARG A 568 -33.45 24.62 0.48
C ARG A 568 -34.29 24.12 1.66
N PRO A 569 -33.66 23.79 2.81
CA PRO A 569 -34.35 23.23 3.96
C PRO A 569 -35.45 24.15 4.49
#